data_AF-A0A7W1SA72-F1
#
_entry.id   AF-A0A7W1SA72-F1
#
_cell.length_a   1.000
_cell.length_b   1.000
_cell.length_c   1.000
_cell.angle_alpha   90.00
_cell.angle_beta   90.00
_cell.angle_gamma   90.00
#
_symmetry.space_group_name_H-M   'P 1'
#
loop_
_entity.id
_entity.type
_entity.pdbx_description
1 polymer ?
#
loop_
_entity_poly.entity_id
_entity_poly.type
_entity_poly.pdbx_seq_one_letter_code
_entity_poly.pdbx_strand_id
1 'polypeptide(L)'
;PAISTCKGHWLAIRKGPKTAYAQWEDAGPFRTDHWQYVFGNERPKTNMNQGAGLDVSPAVRDYLGMRPTDVTDWKFVEFKDVPVGPWSKLGDNNPFVMNSRHGTSALVEGKQAPSNVLPR
;
A
#
# COMPACT_ATOMS: atom_id res chain seq x y z
N PRO A 1 -17.59 -11.16 -0.64
CA PRO A 1 -16.18 -10.67 -0.48
C PRO A 1 -15.66 -11.00 0.92
N ALA A 2 -14.49 -11.63 1.02
CA ALA A 2 -13.86 -11.86 2.33
C ALA A 2 -13.20 -10.55 2.79
N ILE A 3 -13.44 -10.17 4.04
CA ILE A 3 -12.80 -8.99 4.64
C ILE A 3 -11.38 -9.38 5.03
N SER A 4 -10.36 -8.77 4.42
CA SER A 4 -8.97 -9.00 4.82
C SER A 4 -8.67 -8.28 6.13
N THR A 5 -8.22 -9.01 7.15
CA THR A 5 -7.72 -8.42 8.41
C THR A 5 -6.47 -7.55 8.19
N CYS A 6 -5.72 -7.79 7.11
CA CYS A 6 -4.50 -7.02 6.81
C CYS A 6 -4.79 -5.78 5.95
N LYS A 7 -6.05 -5.50 5.59
CA LYS A 7 -6.38 -4.39 4.69
C LYS A 7 -5.86 -3.05 5.22
N GLY A 8 -5.19 -2.28 4.36
CA GLY A 8 -4.61 -0.97 4.67
C GLY A 8 -3.23 -1.02 5.35
N HIS A 9 -2.75 -2.18 5.77
CA HIS A 9 -1.38 -2.31 6.29
C HIS A 9 -0.36 -2.16 5.17
N TRP A 10 0.76 -1.50 5.49
CA TRP A 10 1.85 -1.31 4.55
C TRP A 10 2.82 -2.49 4.57
N LEU A 11 3.29 -2.85 3.38
CA LEU A 11 4.31 -3.86 3.16
C LEU A 11 5.53 -3.24 2.49
N ALA A 12 6.72 -3.67 2.90
CA ALA A 12 7.95 -3.50 2.13
C ALA A 12 8.23 -4.80 1.37
N ILE A 13 8.28 -4.74 0.04
CA ILE A 13 8.48 -5.88 -0.87
C ILE A 13 9.82 -5.70 -1.56
N ARG A 14 10.75 -6.64 -1.38
CA ARG A 14 12.14 -6.53 -1.84
C ARG A 14 12.50 -7.59 -2.87
N LYS A 15 12.98 -7.14 -4.03
CA LYS A 15 13.57 -7.97 -5.08
C LYS A 15 14.98 -7.46 -5.40
N GLY A 16 16.00 -8.23 -5.02
CA GLY A 16 17.40 -7.83 -5.18
C GLY A 16 17.68 -6.50 -4.48
N PRO A 17 18.26 -5.49 -5.18
CA PRO A 17 18.56 -4.18 -4.57
C PRO A 17 17.35 -3.24 -4.50
N LYS A 18 16.19 -3.61 -5.08
CA LYS A 18 15.01 -2.75 -5.14
C LYS A 18 14.00 -3.12 -4.05
N THR A 19 13.36 -2.10 -3.48
CA THR A 19 12.26 -2.25 -2.54
C THR A 19 11.09 -1.37 -2.96
N ALA A 20 9.91 -1.97 -3.07
CA ALA A 20 8.65 -1.29 -3.27
C ALA A 20 7.85 -1.27 -1.96
N TYR A 21 7.08 -0.22 -1.75
CA TYR A 21 6.13 -0.14 -0.64
C TYR A 21 4.71 -0.14 -1.20
N ALA A 22 3.84 -0.95 -0.63
CA ALA A 22 2.46 -1.09 -1.08
C ALA A 22 1.52 -1.37 0.09
N GLN A 23 0.25 -1.01 -0.08
CA GLN A 23 -0.79 -1.37 0.88
C GLN A 23 -1.43 -2.70 0.51
N TRP A 24 -1.70 -3.50 1.52
CA TRP A 24 -2.49 -4.72 1.38
C TRP A 24 -3.96 -4.35 1.16
N GLU A 25 -4.56 -4.76 0.05
CA GLU A 25 -5.94 -4.36 -0.28
C GLU A 25 -6.94 -5.53 -0.30
N ASP A 26 -6.48 -6.75 -0.58
CA ASP A 26 -7.38 -7.90 -0.80
C ASP A 26 -6.76 -9.22 -0.29
N ALA A 27 -7.60 -10.24 -0.05
CA ALA A 27 -7.18 -11.58 0.34
C ALA A 27 -7.75 -12.63 -0.62
N GLY A 28 -6.88 -13.51 -1.15
CA GLY A 28 -7.28 -14.61 -2.03
C GLY A 28 -6.67 -14.50 -3.43
N PRO A 29 -7.20 -15.24 -4.44
CA PRO A 29 -8.39 -16.11 -4.37
C PRO A 29 -8.10 -17.52 -3.84
N PHE A 30 -6.83 -17.88 -3.62
CA PHE A 30 -6.48 -19.29 -3.45
C PHE A 30 -6.59 -19.79 -2.01
N ARG A 31 -6.02 -19.09 -1.04
CA ARG A 31 -6.04 -19.46 0.38
C ARG A 31 -6.10 -18.23 1.25
N THR A 32 -6.98 -18.26 2.25
CA THR A 32 -7.22 -17.14 3.18
C THR A 32 -7.10 -17.57 4.64
N ASP A 33 -6.88 -18.85 4.91
CA ASP A 33 -6.80 -19.47 6.24
C ASP A 33 -5.36 -19.84 6.67
N HIS A 34 -4.35 -19.55 5.83
CA HIS A 34 -2.94 -19.88 6.10
C HIS A 34 -2.19 -18.74 6.79
N TRP A 35 -2.65 -18.38 7.98
CA TRP A 35 -2.08 -17.29 8.77
C TRP A 35 -0.63 -17.56 9.23
N GLN A 36 -0.21 -18.83 9.32
CA GLN A 36 1.16 -19.21 9.69
C GLN A 36 2.23 -18.72 8.69
N TYR A 37 1.84 -18.51 7.42
CA TYR A 37 2.72 -17.87 6.43
C TYR A 37 2.77 -16.34 6.63
N VAL A 38 1.66 -15.73 7.04
CA VAL A 38 1.53 -14.27 7.17
C VAL A 38 2.16 -13.76 8.47
N PHE A 39 1.97 -14.49 9.57
CA PHE A 39 2.38 -14.08 10.92
C PHE A 39 3.36 -15.06 11.58
N GLY A 40 3.65 -16.19 10.95
CA GLY A 40 4.62 -17.17 11.41
C GLY A 40 5.81 -17.28 10.45
N ASN A 41 6.48 -18.44 10.48
CA ASN A 41 7.68 -18.70 9.69
C ASN A 41 7.45 -19.76 8.60
N GLU A 42 6.20 -20.16 8.34
CA GLU A 42 5.90 -21.14 7.29
C GLU A 42 6.10 -20.53 5.90
N ARG A 43 6.51 -21.36 4.93
CA ARG A 43 6.48 -20.98 3.51
C ARG A 43 5.05 -21.08 2.97
N PRO A 44 4.69 -20.32 1.92
CA PRO A 44 3.36 -20.44 1.35
C PRO A 44 3.15 -21.85 0.80
N LYS A 45 1.97 -22.42 1.06
CA LYS A 45 1.61 -23.75 0.59
C LYS A 45 1.43 -23.77 -0.93
N THR A 46 1.71 -24.91 -1.54
CA THR A 46 1.44 -25.15 -2.97
C THR A 46 -0.01 -24.84 -3.31
N ASN A 47 -0.23 -24.08 -4.38
CA ASN A 47 -1.54 -23.72 -4.91
C ASN A 47 -1.50 -23.72 -6.44
N MET A 48 -2.61 -23.38 -7.10
CA MET A 48 -2.71 -23.34 -8.56
C MET A 48 -1.72 -22.34 -9.22
N ASN A 49 -1.22 -21.36 -8.46
CA ASN A 49 -0.15 -20.43 -8.85
C ASN A 49 1.23 -20.88 -8.34
N GLN A 50 1.51 -22.18 -8.38
CA GLN A 50 2.82 -22.75 -8.01
C GLN A 50 3.25 -22.45 -6.56
N GLY A 51 2.29 -22.21 -5.66
CA GLY A 51 2.58 -21.85 -4.26
C GLY A 51 2.87 -20.37 -4.05
N ALA A 52 2.35 -19.48 -4.90
CA ALA A 52 2.42 -18.04 -4.69
C ALA A 52 1.78 -17.65 -3.35
N GLY A 53 2.54 -16.95 -2.51
CA GLY A 53 2.07 -16.44 -1.21
C GLY A 53 1.75 -14.96 -1.21
N LEU A 54 2.05 -14.23 -2.29
CA LEU A 54 1.82 -12.79 -2.38
C LEU A 54 1.49 -12.45 -3.84
N ASP A 55 0.30 -11.92 -4.08
CA ASP A 55 -0.07 -11.32 -5.36
C ASP A 55 0.21 -9.82 -5.30
N VAL A 56 0.99 -9.32 -6.26
CA VAL A 56 1.39 -7.92 -6.34
C VAL A 56 0.72 -7.23 -7.53
N SER A 57 0.40 -5.95 -7.38
CA SER A 57 -0.16 -5.16 -8.48
C SER A 57 0.84 -5.01 -9.65
N PRO A 58 0.36 -4.74 -10.87
CA PRO A 58 1.24 -4.47 -12.02
C PRO A 58 2.30 -3.40 -11.74
N ALA A 59 1.95 -2.33 -11.03
CA ALA A 59 2.89 -1.26 -10.69
C ALA A 59 4.05 -1.74 -9.79
N VAL A 60 3.76 -2.60 -8.80
CA VAL A 60 4.81 -3.19 -7.94
C VAL A 60 5.69 -4.15 -8.75
N ARG A 61 5.07 -5.02 -9.55
CA ARG A 61 5.77 -5.95 -10.44
C ARG A 61 6.74 -5.22 -11.37
N ASP A 62 6.26 -4.19 -12.06
CA ASP A 62 7.01 -3.46 -13.07
C ASP A 62 8.17 -2.67 -12.43
N TYR A 63 7.93 -2.02 -11.28
CA TYR A 63 8.98 -1.30 -10.55
C TYR A 63 10.11 -2.24 -10.10
N LEU A 64 9.75 -3.40 -9.55
CA LEU A 64 10.68 -4.42 -9.08
C LEU A 64 11.31 -5.25 -10.21
N GLY A 65 10.79 -5.17 -11.44
CA GLY A 65 11.24 -5.97 -12.57
C GLY A 65 10.97 -7.46 -12.40
N MET A 66 9.83 -7.82 -11.79
CA MET A 66 9.46 -9.20 -11.51
C MET A 66 8.91 -9.90 -12.75
N ARG A 67 9.22 -11.20 -12.89
CA ARG A 67 8.54 -12.10 -13.83
C ARG A 67 7.09 -12.35 -13.38
N PRO A 68 6.22 -12.94 -14.23
CA PRO A 68 4.84 -13.27 -13.85
C PRO A 68 4.74 -14.09 -12.56
N THR A 69 5.70 -14.98 -12.32
CA THR A 69 5.90 -15.70 -11.05
C THR A 69 7.36 -15.60 -10.66
N ASP A 70 7.64 -15.14 -9.45
CA ASP A 70 9.00 -14.92 -8.96
C ASP A 70 9.08 -15.02 -7.43
N VAL A 71 10.32 -15.07 -6.93
CA VAL A 71 10.62 -15.07 -5.50
C VAL A 71 11.00 -13.67 -5.05
N THR A 72 10.42 -13.23 -3.93
CA THR A 72 10.65 -11.94 -3.29
C THR A 72 10.61 -12.11 -1.77
N ASP A 73 11.27 -11.20 -1.07
CA ASP A 73 11.06 -11.02 0.37
C ASP A 73 9.96 -9.97 0.59
N TRP A 74 9.22 -10.07 1.68
CA TRP A 74 8.34 -9.00 2.12
C TRP A 74 8.22 -8.97 3.65
N LYS A 75 7.79 -7.82 4.19
CA LYS A 75 7.46 -7.65 5.61
C LYS A 75 6.43 -6.55 5.80
N PHE A 76 5.71 -6.58 6.92
CA PHE A 76 4.94 -5.44 7.40
C PHE A 76 5.86 -4.26 7.74
N VAL A 77 5.38 -3.05 7.49
CA VAL A 77 6.02 -1.80 7.90
C VAL A 77 4.95 -0.80 8.35
N GLU A 78 5.33 0.09 9.26
CA GLU A 78 4.46 1.19 9.67
C GLU A 78 4.52 2.33 8.65
N PHE A 79 3.41 3.06 8.47
CA PHE A 79 3.34 4.17 7.50
C PHE A 79 4.45 5.21 7.69
N LYS A 80 4.80 5.54 8.94
CA LYS A 80 5.87 6.48 9.27
C LYS A 80 7.26 6.06 8.75
N ASP A 81 7.45 4.76 8.53
CA ASP A 81 8.70 4.17 8.06
C ASP A 81 8.69 3.99 6.52
N VAL A 82 7.59 4.36 5.85
CA VAL A 82 7.47 4.33 4.39
C VAL A 82 8.06 5.63 3.82
N PRO A 83 9.16 5.59 3.06
CA PRO A 83 9.72 6.78 2.44
C PRO A 83 8.82 7.28 1.29
N VAL A 84 8.92 8.56 0.96
CA VAL A 84 8.26 9.12 -0.23
C VAL A 84 8.84 8.47 -1.49
N GLY A 85 7.96 8.04 -2.40
CA GLY A 85 8.36 7.32 -3.61
C GLY A 85 7.21 7.19 -4.61
N PRO A 86 7.34 6.38 -5.68
CA PRO A 86 6.26 6.20 -6.66
C PRO A 86 4.91 5.82 -6.05
N TRP A 87 4.91 5.02 -4.97
CA TRP A 87 3.73 4.58 -4.22
C TRP A 87 3.02 5.69 -3.43
N SER A 88 3.62 6.87 -3.25
CA SER A 88 2.99 7.98 -2.49
C SER A 88 2.08 8.85 -3.33
N LYS A 89 1.93 8.56 -4.64
CA LYS A 89 1.31 9.49 -5.60
C LYS A 89 -0.16 9.19 -5.90
N LEU A 90 -0.59 7.94 -5.78
CA LEU A 90 -1.88 7.45 -6.27
C LEU A 90 -2.54 6.52 -5.26
N GLY A 91 -3.86 6.33 -5.38
CA GLY A 91 -4.65 5.43 -4.55
C GLY A 91 -5.59 6.18 -3.60
N ASP A 92 -6.86 5.76 -3.56
CA ASP A 92 -7.87 6.43 -2.75
C ASP A 92 -7.67 6.17 -1.25
N ASN A 93 -7.19 4.98 -0.88
CA ASN A 93 -6.84 4.61 0.48
C ASN A 93 -5.38 4.99 0.85
N ASN A 94 -4.77 5.98 0.20
CA ASN A 94 -3.36 6.31 0.40
C ASN A 94 -3.16 7.48 1.38
N PRO A 95 -2.58 7.26 2.58
CA PRO A 95 -2.38 8.34 3.54
C PRO A 95 -1.50 9.48 3.01
N PHE A 96 -0.58 9.23 2.07
CA PHE A 96 0.16 10.33 1.41
C PHE A 96 -0.77 11.25 0.60
N VAL A 97 -1.69 10.66 -0.15
CA VAL A 97 -2.66 11.37 -0.99
C VAL A 97 -3.72 12.06 -0.13
N MET A 98 -4.24 11.38 0.91
CA MET A 98 -5.18 11.98 1.84
C MET A 98 -4.56 13.17 2.58
N ASN A 99 -3.37 13.01 3.16
CA ASN A 99 -2.72 14.07 3.94
C ASN A 99 -2.40 15.30 3.08
N SER A 100 -1.99 15.11 1.82
CA SER A 100 -1.76 16.21 0.89
C SER A 100 -3.05 16.93 0.50
N ARG A 101 -4.17 16.21 0.31
CA ARG A 101 -5.50 16.81 0.11
C ARG A 101 -5.94 17.62 1.33
N HIS A 102 -5.81 17.07 2.53
CA HIS A 102 -6.19 17.76 3.77
C HIS A 102 -5.33 19.01 4.02
N GLY A 103 -4.01 18.93 3.81
CA GLY A 103 -3.13 20.09 3.90
C GLY A 103 -3.49 21.18 2.89
N THR A 104 -3.90 20.79 1.68
CA THR A 104 -4.38 21.74 0.66
C THR A 104 -5.70 22.39 1.08
N SER A 105 -6.68 21.63 1.55
CA SER A 105 -7.98 22.16 2.00
C SER A 105 -7.83 23.15 3.16
N ALA A 106 -6.99 22.83 4.16
CA ALA A 106 -6.73 23.73 5.28
C ALA A 106 -6.08 25.06 4.84
N LEU A 107 -5.20 25.03 3.83
CA LEU A 107 -4.60 26.24 3.25
C LEU A 107 -5.59 27.08 2.43
N VAL A 108 -6.59 26.46 1.79
CA VAL A 108 -7.63 27.17 1.05
C VAL A 108 -8.60 27.86 2.00
N GLU A 109 -9.01 27.18 3.08
CA GLU A 109 -9.93 27.74 4.09
C GLU A 109 -9.28 28.90 4.88
N GLY A 110 -7.98 28.81 5.16
CA GLY A 110 -7.21 29.89 5.82
C GLY A 110 -6.96 31.14 4.96
N LYS A 111 -7.28 31.12 3.65
CA LYS A 111 -7.07 32.26 2.74
C LYS A 111 -8.31 33.14 2.54
N GLN A 112 -9.45 32.82 3.13
CA GLN A 112 -10.66 33.65 3.01
C GLN A 112 -10.62 34.80 4.03
N ALA A 113 -10.00 35.92 3.65
CA ALA A 113 -9.98 37.14 4.44
C ALA A 113 -11.40 37.76 4.54
N PRO A 114 -11.77 38.38 5.68
CA PRO A 114 -13.08 39.02 5.84
C PRO A 114 -13.23 40.19 4.86
N SER A 115 -14.33 40.20 4.12
CA SER A 115 -14.74 41.35 3.30
C SER A 115 -15.02 42.55 4.21
N ASN A 116 -14.09 43.49 4.27
CA ASN A 116 -14.33 44.80 4.89
C ASN A 116 -15.35 45.58 4.07
N VAL A 117 -16.62 45.51 4.48
CA VAL A 117 -17.65 46.47 4.07
C VAL A 117 -17.55 47.64 5.04
N LEU A 118 -17.01 48.76 4.57
CA LEU A 118 -17.08 50.04 5.30
C LEU A 118 -18.52 50.57 5.20
N PRO A 119 -19.19 50.92 6.32
CA PRO A 119 -20.45 51.64 6.26
C PRO A 119 -20.21 53.09 5.81
N ARG A 120 -21.12 53.59 4.97
CA ARG A 120 -21.20 55.01 4.58
C ARG A 120 -21.87 55.84 5.67
#